data_AF-A0A317X8R6-F1
#
_entry.id   AF-A0A317X8R6-F1
#
_cell.length_a   1.000
_cell.length_b   1.000
_cell.length_c   1.000
_cell.angle_alpha   90.00
_cell.angle_beta   90.00
_cell.angle_gamma   90.00
#
_symmetry.space_group_name_H-M   'P 1'
#
loop_
_entity.id
_entity.type
_entity.pdbx_description
1 polymer ?
#
loop_
_entity_poly.entity_id
_entity_poly.type
_entity_poly.pdbx_seq_one_letter_code
_entity_poly.pdbx_strand_id
1 'polypeptide(L)'
;MRILLLILSLLSQILLTTPTPQPPTAPPSPLPPRPPKPATAPYYPYRTRIASNTDHITKTTLYGLARAAHTQGQPHFATYLTHYLSNTGRDATISPDELMASLPNFRAEVHALAEFKSRLAFQSLLMNPQLTSISFTSFWHEYTATSEESWDWYLSLGGFMYSVTGVVRVDETGEAVTVWYKVHVFDYCDWDGGREVVIGKFRFREAEMGGLQVGGLAREFRIRGS
;
A
#
# COMPACT_ATOMS: atom_id res chain seq x y z
N MET A 1 30.69 65.91 -30.69
CA MET A 1 31.43 66.12 -29.43
C MET A 1 30.93 65.11 -28.40
N ARG A 2 31.85 64.30 -27.86
CA ARG A 2 31.86 63.68 -26.51
C ARG A 2 30.78 62.60 -26.22
N ILE A 3 31.15 61.30 -26.14
CA ILE A 3 31.69 60.56 -24.95
C ILE A 3 30.57 60.43 -23.89
N LEU A 4 30.22 59.31 -23.23
CA LEU A 4 30.61 57.89 -23.08
C LEU A 4 29.79 57.38 -21.85
N LEU A 5 29.74 56.06 -21.59
CA LEU A 5 29.37 55.37 -20.31
C LEU A 5 27.87 55.22 -19.97
N LEU A 6 27.33 54.14 -19.39
CA LEU A 6 27.76 52.76 -19.08
C LEU A 6 26.51 52.05 -18.47
N ILE A 7 26.35 50.73 -18.74
CA ILE A 7 25.84 49.65 -17.84
C ILE A 7 24.49 49.82 -17.09
N LEU A 8 23.54 48.90 -17.34
CA LEU A 8 23.12 47.84 -16.39
C LEU A 8 22.00 46.97 -17.02
N SER A 9 22.35 45.83 -17.61
CA SER A 9 21.37 44.81 -18.02
C SER A 9 21.06 43.92 -16.82
N LEU A 10 19.92 44.17 -16.16
CA LEU A 10 19.39 43.28 -15.13
C LEU A 10 18.58 42.17 -15.82
N LEU A 11 19.25 41.07 -16.22
CA LEU A 11 18.54 39.84 -16.59
C LEU A 11 17.91 39.26 -15.31
N SER A 12 16.62 39.50 -15.14
CA SER A 12 15.80 38.70 -14.24
C SER A 12 15.59 37.34 -14.89
N GLN A 13 16.38 36.34 -14.49
CA GLN A 13 16.06 34.96 -14.80
C GLN A 13 14.82 34.57 -14.00
N ILE A 14 13.66 34.65 -14.64
CA ILE A 14 12.47 33.95 -14.17
C ILE A 14 12.82 32.47 -14.29
N LEU A 15 13.08 31.79 -13.16
CA LEU A 15 12.97 30.35 -13.10
C LEU A 15 11.51 30.01 -13.44
N LEU A 16 11.26 29.71 -14.71
CA LEU A 16 10.11 28.91 -15.10
C LEU A 16 10.32 27.54 -14.46
N THR A 17 9.73 27.33 -13.30
CA THR A 17 9.45 25.97 -12.82
C THR A 17 8.57 25.33 -13.88
N THR A 18 9.18 24.59 -14.80
CA THR A 18 8.44 23.77 -15.74
C THR A 18 7.58 22.80 -14.94
N PRO A 19 6.25 22.80 -15.10
CA PRO A 19 5.44 21.76 -14.50
C PRO A 19 5.92 20.42 -15.06
N THR A 20 6.13 19.44 -14.18
CA THR A 20 6.44 18.06 -14.55
C THR A 20 5.45 17.62 -15.64
N PRO A 21 5.90 17.14 -16.81
CA PRO A 21 4.99 16.76 -17.88
C PRO A 21 4.02 15.70 -17.36
N GLN A 22 2.73 16.04 -17.27
CA GLN A 22 1.70 15.01 -17.15
C GLN A 22 1.71 14.22 -18.47
N PRO A 23 1.85 12.88 -18.44
CA PRO A 23 1.85 12.09 -19.67
C PRO A 23 0.51 12.25 -20.41
N PRO A 24 0.50 12.68 -21.69
CA PRO A 24 -0.71 12.67 -22.51
C PRO A 24 -1.17 11.23 -22.75
N THR A 25 -2.47 11.04 -22.58
CA THR A 25 -3.22 9.83 -22.19
C THR A 25 -3.07 8.61 -23.10
N ALA A 26 -2.32 7.62 -22.65
CA ALA A 26 -2.75 6.23 -22.82
C ALA A 26 -4.01 5.99 -21.96
N PRO A 27 -4.92 5.10 -22.36
CA PRO A 27 -6.08 4.77 -21.53
C PRO A 27 -5.60 4.31 -20.14
N PRO A 28 -6.27 4.76 -19.06
CA PRO A 28 -5.89 4.35 -17.72
C PRO A 28 -6.00 2.83 -17.62
N SER A 29 -4.93 2.19 -17.15
CA SER A 29 -4.95 0.75 -16.90
C SER A 29 -6.10 0.43 -15.94
N PRO A 30 -6.94 -0.58 -16.23
CA PRO A 30 -8.03 -0.93 -15.35
C PRO A 30 -7.46 -1.34 -13.99
N LEU A 31 -8.06 -0.81 -12.93
CA LEU A 31 -7.71 -1.21 -11.56
C LEU A 31 -7.89 -2.72 -11.43
N PRO A 32 -6.99 -3.41 -10.73
CA PRO A 32 -7.16 -4.82 -10.46
C PRO A 32 -8.48 -5.02 -9.67
N PRO A 33 -9.31 -6.01 -10.03
CA PRO A 33 -10.54 -6.31 -9.30
C PRO A 33 -10.18 -6.66 -7.86
N ARG A 34 -11.04 -6.37 -6.87
CA ARG A 34 -10.72 -6.65 -5.47
C ARG A 34 -10.34 -8.14 -5.26
N PRO A 35 -9.27 -8.46 -4.52
CA PRO A 35 -8.96 -9.84 -4.19
C PRO A 35 -10.04 -10.40 -3.22
N PRO A 36 -10.52 -11.64 -3.42
CA PRO A 36 -11.43 -12.26 -2.48
C PRO A 36 -10.73 -12.50 -1.14
N LYS A 37 -11.49 -12.48 -0.04
CA LYS A 37 -10.99 -12.98 1.25
C LYS A 37 -10.72 -14.49 1.11
N PRO A 38 -9.62 -15.04 1.64
CA PRO A 38 -9.37 -16.48 1.59
C PRO A 38 -10.58 -17.28 2.13
N ALA A 39 -10.95 -18.37 1.46
CA ALA A 39 -12.09 -19.19 1.87
C ALA A 39 -11.89 -19.84 3.25
N THR A 40 -10.64 -19.95 3.70
CA THR A 40 -10.23 -20.47 5.00
C THR A 40 -10.27 -19.42 6.12
N ALA A 41 -10.43 -18.14 5.78
CA ALA A 41 -10.44 -17.07 6.78
C ALA A 41 -11.69 -17.21 7.66
N PRO A 42 -11.55 -17.15 9.00
CA PRO A 42 -12.69 -17.18 9.90
C PRO A 42 -13.60 -15.98 9.65
N TYR A 43 -14.90 -16.20 9.91
CA TYR A 43 -15.91 -15.17 9.86
C TYR A 43 -16.41 -14.86 11.27
N TYR A 44 -16.22 -13.60 11.70
CA TYR A 44 -16.72 -13.11 12.98
C TYR A 44 -17.92 -12.19 12.77
N PRO A 45 -19.16 -12.60 13.08
CA PRO A 45 -20.31 -11.75 12.82
C PRO A 45 -20.31 -10.54 13.75
N TYR A 46 -20.56 -9.36 13.18
CA TYR A 46 -20.48 -8.10 13.93
C TYR A 46 -21.65 -7.92 14.90
N ARG A 47 -21.32 -7.61 16.17
CA ARG A 47 -22.28 -7.21 17.23
C ARG A 47 -23.46 -8.18 17.38
N THR A 48 -23.20 -9.49 17.30
CA THR A 48 -24.21 -10.53 17.58
C THR A 48 -24.28 -10.92 19.05
N ARG A 49 -23.33 -10.44 19.87
CA ARG A 49 -23.29 -10.65 21.32
C ARG A 49 -23.14 -9.30 22.04
N ILE A 50 -23.71 -9.20 23.23
CA ILE A 50 -23.43 -8.09 24.15
C ILE A 50 -22.00 -8.23 24.70
N ALA A 51 -21.21 -7.17 24.58
CA ALA A 51 -19.88 -7.12 25.18
C ALA A 51 -19.93 -7.26 26.70
N SER A 52 -19.05 -8.10 27.24
CA SER A 52 -18.83 -8.29 28.67
C SER A 52 -17.84 -7.25 29.21
N ASN A 53 -17.76 -7.12 30.54
CA ASN A 53 -16.73 -6.30 31.18
C ASN A 53 -15.31 -6.75 30.79
N THR A 54 -15.09 -8.06 30.63
CA THR A 54 -13.82 -8.61 30.17
C THR A 54 -13.48 -8.12 28.76
N ASP A 55 -14.45 -8.07 27.85
CA ASP A 55 -14.22 -7.56 26.48
C ASP A 55 -13.77 -6.08 26.52
N HIS A 56 -14.36 -5.26 27.41
CA HIS A 56 -13.96 -3.87 27.60
C HIS A 56 -12.55 -3.72 28.21
N ILE A 57 -12.17 -4.60 29.14
CA ILE A 57 -10.82 -4.66 29.70
C ILE A 57 -9.81 -5.06 28.61
N THR A 58 -10.13 -6.06 27.79
CA THR A 58 -9.30 -6.48 26.65
C THR A 58 -9.10 -5.33 25.67
N LYS A 59 -10.17 -4.64 25.26
CA LYS A 59 -10.09 -3.46 24.39
C LYS A 59 -9.18 -2.37 24.98
N THR A 60 -9.30 -2.09 26.27
CA THR A 60 -8.46 -1.09 26.96
C THR A 60 -6.99 -1.53 26.99
N THR A 61 -6.73 -2.81 27.21
CA THR A 61 -5.39 -3.40 27.21
C THR A 61 -4.74 -3.30 25.84
N LEU A 62 -5.51 -3.54 24.77
CA LEU A 62 -5.05 -3.40 23.39
C LEU A 62 -4.74 -1.96 22.98
N TYR A 63 -5.46 -0.96 23.49
CA TYR A 63 -5.02 0.44 23.33
C TYR A 63 -3.69 0.71 24.04
N GLY A 64 -3.47 0.12 25.21
CA GLY A 64 -2.18 0.16 25.91
C GLY A 64 -1.05 -0.47 25.08
N LEU A 65 -1.34 -1.63 24.45
CA LEU A 65 -0.44 -2.31 23.54
C LEU A 65 -0.10 -1.44 22.32
N ALA A 66 -1.09 -0.84 21.66
CA ALA A 66 -0.88 0.04 20.51
C ALA A 66 0.05 1.21 20.87
N ARG A 67 -0.17 1.85 22.03
CA ARG A 67 0.71 2.92 22.53
C ARG A 67 2.13 2.42 22.77
N ALA A 68 2.29 1.26 23.42
CA ALA A 68 3.60 0.67 23.67
C ALA A 68 4.33 0.33 22.36
N ALA A 69 3.62 -0.23 21.39
CA ALA A 69 4.15 -0.56 20.07
C ALA A 69 4.66 0.68 19.34
N HIS A 70 3.86 1.75 19.30
CA HIS A 70 4.27 3.03 18.72
C HIS A 70 5.56 3.55 19.39
N THR A 71 5.66 3.51 20.72
CA THR A 71 6.87 3.95 21.43
C THR A 71 8.09 3.06 21.20
N GLN A 72 7.89 1.81 20.77
CA GLN A 72 8.95 0.86 20.42
C GLN A 72 9.25 0.83 18.92
N GLY A 73 8.81 1.85 18.18
CA GLY A 73 9.11 1.99 16.76
C GLY A 73 8.22 1.16 15.84
N GLN A 74 7.03 0.77 16.29
CA GLN A 74 6.04 0.01 15.50
C GLN A 74 4.77 0.84 15.22
N PRO A 75 4.90 1.98 14.51
CA PRO A 75 3.81 2.92 14.31
C PRO A 75 2.68 2.39 13.42
N HIS A 76 2.96 1.56 12.42
CA HIS A 76 1.93 1.02 11.53
C HIS A 76 1.04 0.04 12.28
N PHE A 77 1.64 -0.86 13.05
CA PHE A 77 0.89 -1.82 13.86
C PHE A 77 0.02 -1.08 14.86
N ALA A 78 0.57 -0.07 15.55
CA ALA A 78 -0.18 0.76 16.48
C ALA A 78 -1.36 1.46 15.80
N THR A 79 -1.17 1.97 14.59
CA THR A 79 -2.20 2.67 13.82
C THR A 79 -3.34 1.73 13.43
N TYR A 80 -3.03 0.58 12.84
CA TYR A 80 -4.04 -0.38 12.41
C TYR A 80 -4.76 -1.05 13.58
N LEU A 81 -4.05 -1.34 14.68
CA LEU A 81 -4.66 -1.83 15.91
C LEU A 81 -5.63 -0.79 16.50
N THR A 82 -5.21 0.47 16.58
CA THR A 82 -6.09 1.56 17.05
C THR A 82 -7.32 1.72 16.16
N HIS A 83 -7.14 1.59 14.84
CA HIS A 83 -8.24 1.67 13.88
C HIS A 83 -9.23 0.51 14.03
N TYR A 84 -8.76 -0.73 14.20
CA TYR A 84 -9.61 -1.88 14.50
C TYR A 84 -10.48 -1.62 15.75
N LEU A 85 -9.84 -1.17 16.84
CA LEU A 85 -10.49 -0.90 18.12
C LEU A 85 -11.43 0.32 18.06
N SER A 86 -11.24 1.24 17.11
CA SER A 86 -12.16 2.36 16.88
C SER A 86 -13.55 1.91 16.40
N ASN A 87 -13.68 0.64 15.99
CA ASN A 87 -14.95 0.00 15.64
C ASN A 87 -15.67 0.63 14.43
N THR A 88 -14.93 1.32 13.55
CA THR A 88 -15.55 2.01 12.40
C THR A 88 -15.75 1.09 11.20
N GLY A 89 -14.87 0.12 10.98
CA GLY A 89 -14.85 -0.72 9.79
C GLY A 89 -14.58 0.03 8.48
N ARG A 90 -14.15 1.29 8.56
CA ARG A 90 -13.78 2.10 7.40
C ARG A 90 -12.46 1.60 6.84
N ASP A 91 -12.25 1.77 5.54
CA ASP A 91 -10.96 1.42 4.93
C ASP A 91 -9.84 2.27 5.55
N ALA A 92 -8.68 1.65 5.74
CA ALA A 92 -7.43 2.31 6.07
C ALA A 92 -6.54 2.39 4.82
N THR A 93 -5.66 3.39 4.80
CA THR A 93 -4.73 3.63 3.70
C THR A 93 -3.36 3.04 4.01
N ILE A 94 -2.67 2.56 2.98
CA ILE A 94 -1.25 2.19 3.03
C ILE A 94 -0.51 2.89 1.91
N SER A 95 0.78 3.19 2.11
CA SER A 95 1.66 3.73 1.07
C SER A 95 2.49 2.60 0.45
N PRO A 96 2.26 2.21 -0.82
CA PRO A 96 3.12 1.23 -1.50
C PRO A 96 4.59 1.68 -1.58
N ASP A 97 4.83 2.98 -1.72
CA ASP A 97 6.19 3.55 -1.76
C ASP A 97 6.92 3.35 -0.43
N GLU A 98 6.25 3.60 0.68
CA GLU A 98 6.79 3.38 2.02
C GLU A 98 7.04 1.88 2.28
N LEU A 99 6.11 1.03 1.85
CA LEU A 99 6.22 -0.42 1.97
C LEU A 99 7.42 -0.94 1.18
N MET A 100 7.58 -0.51 -0.08
CA MET A 100 8.74 -0.87 -0.92
C MET A 100 10.07 -0.27 -0.39
N ALA A 101 10.03 0.90 0.26
CA ALA A 101 11.21 1.45 0.90
C ALA A 101 11.63 0.60 2.11
N SER A 102 10.65 0.13 2.88
CA SER A 102 10.85 -0.66 4.11
C SER A 102 11.15 -2.14 3.87
N LEU A 103 10.67 -2.70 2.75
CA LEU A 103 10.78 -4.13 2.42
C LEU A 103 11.54 -4.28 1.08
N PRO A 104 12.88 -4.38 1.09
CA PRO A 104 13.67 -4.48 -0.14
C PRO A 104 13.36 -5.70 -1.02
N ASN A 105 13.01 -6.83 -0.41
CA ASN A 105 12.64 -8.05 -1.15
C ASN A 105 11.29 -7.87 -1.85
N PHE A 106 10.29 -7.32 -1.15
CA PHE A 106 9.02 -6.91 -1.77
C PHE A 106 9.23 -5.94 -2.94
N ARG A 107 10.10 -4.94 -2.78
CA ARG A 107 10.44 -4.03 -3.88
C ARG A 107 11.05 -4.79 -5.07
N ALA A 108 11.95 -5.73 -4.84
CA ALA A 108 12.53 -6.54 -5.91
C ALA A 108 11.46 -7.36 -6.65
N GLU A 109 10.52 -7.97 -5.93
CA GLU A 109 9.40 -8.70 -6.54
C GLU A 109 8.47 -7.82 -7.37
N VAL A 110 8.10 -6.64 -6.85
CA VAL A 110 7.29 -5.66 -7.57
C VAL A 110 7.98 -5.24 -8.87
N HIS A 111 9.27 -4.96 -8.82
CA HIS A 111 10.04 -4.56 -10.01
C HIS A 111 10.10 -5.69 -11.04
N ALA A 112 10.37 -6.92 -10.60
CA ALA A 112 10.39 -8.09 -11.48
C ALA A 112 9.03 -8.32 -12.14
N LEU A 113 7.93 -8.16 -11.39
CA LEU A 113 6.57 -8.28 -11.92
C LEU A 113 6.25 -7.17 -12.91
N ALA A 114 6.57 -5.92 -12.59
CA ALA A 114 6.38 -4.79 -13.50
C ALA A 114 7.17 -4.95 -14.81
N GLU A 115 8.42 -5.41 -14.74
CA GLU A 115 9.27 -5.69 -15.90
C GLU A 115 8.72 -6.85 -16.74
N PHE A 116 8.25 -7.92 -16.10
CA PHE A 116 7.62 -9.03 -16.81
C PHE A 116 6.35 -8.58 -17.55
N LYS A 117 5.47 -7.85 -16.87
CA LYS A 117 4.21 -7.38 -17.46
C LYS A 117 4.42 -6.32 -18.55
N SER A 118 5.40 -5.43 -18.39
CA SER A 118 5.74 -4.43 -19.40
C SER A 118 6.32 -5.09 -20.66
N ARG A 119 7.15 -6.14 -20.53
CA ARG A 119 7.65 -6.90 -21.68
C ARG A 119 6.53 -7.56 -22.48
N LEU A 120 5.55 -8.16 -21.81
CA LEU A 120 4.37 -8.75 -22.49
C LEU A 120 3.51 -7.68 -23.17
N ALA A 121 3.31 -6.54 -22.53
CA ALA A 121 2.62 -5.40 -23.13
C ALA A 121 3.37 -4.89 -24.36
N PHE A 122 4.69 -4.72 -24.27
CA PHE A 122 5.52 -4.27 -25.39
C PHE A 122 5.46 -5.24 -26.57
N GLN A 123 5.54 -6.55 -26.33
CA GLN A 123 5.35 -7.56 -27.39
C GLN A 123 3.97 -7.42 -28.06
N SER A 124 2.93 -7.18 -27.28
CA SER A 124 1.58 -6.95 -27.80
C SER A 124 1.50 -5.65 -28.63
N LEU A 125 2.22 -4.60 -28.21
CA LEU A 125 2.31 -3.33 -28.94
C LEU A 125 2.97 -3.52 -30.31
N LEU A 126 4.06 -4.28 -30.39
CA LEU A 126 4.74 -4.59 -31.65
C LEU A 126 3.85 -5.35 -32.66
N MET A 127 2.87 -6.11 -32.18
CA MET A 127 1.92 -6.83 -33.03
C MET A 127 0.73 -5.94 -33.49
N ASN A 128 0.61 -4.73 -32.95
CA ASN A 128 -0.47 -3.79 -33.24
C ASN A 128 0.13 -2.44 -33.69
N PRO A 129 0.64 -2.32 -34.93
CA PRO A 129 1.41 -1.16 -35.40
C PRO A 129 0.61 0.16 -35.43
N GLN A 130 -0.71 0.10 -35.27
CA GLN A 130 -1.59 1.27 -35.15
C GLN A 130 -1.57 1.89 -33.74
N LEU A 131 -1.00 1.19 -32.75
CA LEU A 131 -0.92 1.64 -31.36
C LEU A 131 0.48 2.17 -31.06
N THR A 132 0.55 3.30 -30.37
CA THR A 132 1.79 3.87 -29.82
C THR A 132 1.94 3.63 -28.31
N SER A 133 0.89 3.11 -27.68
CA SER A 133 0.89 2.72 -26.27
C SER A 133 -0.10 1.60 -25.97
N ILE A 134 0.17 0.85 -24.91
CA ILE A 134 -0.72 -0.20 -24.40
C ILE A 134 -0.62 -0.30 -22.88
N SER A 135 -1.76 -0.47 -22.21
CA SER A 135 -1.85 -0.70 -20.77
C SER A 135 -1.63 -2.17 -20.41
N PHE A 136 -1.10 -2.43 -19.22
CA PHE A 136 -1.07 -3.76 -18.60
C PHE A 136 -1.59 -3.74 -17.17
N THR A 137 -2.06 -4.90 -16.73
CA THR A 137 -2.46 -5.20 -15.35
C THR A 137 -1.99 -6.62 -15.00
N SER A 138 -1.48 -6.84 -13.79
CA SER A 138 -1.21 -8.18 -13.24
C SER A 138 -2.42 -8.71 -12.47
N PHE A 139 -2.44 -10.02 -12.23
CA PHE A 139 -3.27 -10.57 -11.15
C PHE A 139 -2.73 -10.13 -9.78
N TRP A 140 -3.47 -10.44 -8.72
CA TRP A 140 -2.95 -10.26 -7.37
C TRP A 140 -1.93 -11.36 -7.04
N HIS A 141 -0.85 -10.94 -6.42
CA HIS A 141 0.20 -11.78 -5.85
C HIS A 141 0.19 -11.59 -4.34
N GLU A 142 0.60 -12.62 -3.60
CA GLU A 142 0.74 -12.55 -2.16
C GLU A 142 2.21 -12.27 -1.81
N TYR A 143 2.43 -11.47 -0.78
CA TYR A 143 3.73 -11.28 -0.16
C TYR A 143 3.59 -11.47 1.35
N THR A 144 4.54 -12.19 1.96
CA THR A 144 4.61 -12.35 3.42
C THR A 144 5.81 -11.58 3.95
N ALA A 145 5.57 -10.50 4.68
CA ALA A 145 6.61 -9.81 5.43
C ALA A 145 7.06 -10.69 6.60
N THR A 146 8.37 -10.82 6.80
CA THR A 146 8.90 -11.55 7.96
C THR A 146 9.36 -10.60 9.06
N SER A 147 9.51 -11.15 10.28
CA SER A 147 10.02 -10.42 11.43
C SER A 147 11.42 -9.86 11.24
N GLU A 148 12.22 -10.52 10.40
CA GLU A 148 13.60 -10.12 10.08
C GLU A 148 13.63 -8.97 9.06
N GLU A 149 12.65 -8.89 8.17
CA GLU A 149 12.54 -7.80 7.20
C GLU A 149 12.06 -6.50 7.84
N SER A 150 10.98 -6.60 8.62
CA SER A 150 10.43 -5.48 9.36
C SER A 150 9.49 -5.96 10.44
N TRP A 151 9.84 -5.71 11.70
CA TRP A 151 8.96 -6.05 12.82
C TRP A 151 7.62 -5.30 12.75
N ASP A 152 7.62 -4.04 12.31
CA ASP A 152 6.38 -3.25 12.19
C ASP A 152 5.45 -3.83 11.13
N TRP A 153 5.95 -4.06 9.91
CA TRP A 153 5.13 -4.57 8.81
C TRP A 153 4.74 -6.03 9.02
N TYR A 154 5.62 -6.83 9.63
CA TYR A 154 5.29 -8.17 10.10
C TYR A 154 4.08 -8.13 11.03
N LEU A 155 4.11 -7.32 12.09
CA LEU A 155 2.98 -7.22 13.02
C LEU A 155 1.73 -6.62 12.38
N SER A 156 1.90 -5.63 11.50
CA SER A 156 0.81 -4.87 10.87
C SER A 156 -0.02 -5.69 9.88
N LEU A 157 0.66 -6.40 8.99
CA LEU A 157 0.06 -7.11 7.86
C LEU A 157 0.34 -8.61 7.96
N GLY A 158 1.60 -8.97 8.23
CA GLY A 158 2.08 -10.35 8.12
C GLY A 158 2.10 -10.79 6.66
N GLY A 159 0.94 -11.00 6.05
CA GLY A 159 0.75 -11.20 4.63
C GLY A 159 -0.09 -10.08 4.01
N PHE A 160 0.12 -9.79 2.72
CA PHE A 160 -0.73 -8.86 1.98
C PHE A 160 -0.72 -9.18 0.49
N MET A 161 -1.73 -8.68 -0.22
CA MET A 161 -1.84 -8.83 -1.66
C MET A 161 -1.27 -7.60 -2.37
N TYR A 162 -0.58 -7.81 -3.49
CA TYR A 162 -0.13 -6.74 -4.37
C TYR A 162 -0.42 -7.02 -5.85
N SER A 163 -0.55 -5.97 -6.65
CA SER A 163 -0.73 -6.03 -8.10
C SER A 163 -0.05 -4.81 -8.74
N VAL A 164 0.36 -4.94 -10.00
CA VAL A 164 0.91 -3.82 -10.77
C VAL A 164 0.01 -3.50 -11.96
N THR A 165 -0.22 -2.21 -12.17
CA THR A 165 -0.79 -1.69 -13.40
C THR A 165 0.21 -0.74 -14.05
N GLY A 166 0.16 -0.59 -15.36
CA GLY A 166 1.05 0.34 -16.03
C GLY A 166 0.76 0.50 -17.49
N VAL A 167 1.56 1.33 -18.14
CA VAL A 167 1.48 1.65 -19.56
C VAL A 167 2.87 1.55 -20.14
N VAL A 168 2.96 0.88 -21.28
CA VAL A 168 4.13 0.90 -22.16
C VAL A 168 3.83 1.85 -23.32
N ARG A 169 4.76 2.75 -23.62
CA ARG A 169 4.69 3.66 -24.76
C ARG A 169 5.97 3.59 -25.57
N VAL A 170 5.82 3.64 -26.89
CA VAL A 170 6.92 3.83 -27.84
C VAL A 170 6.83 5.28 -28.34
N ASP A 171 7.96 5.94 -28.46
CA ASP A 171 8.03 7.29 -29.01
C ASP A 171 7.74 7.31 -30.53
N GLU A 172 7.67 8.50 -31.11
CA GLU A 172 7.30 8.68 -32.53
C GLU A 172 8.36 8.12 -33.49
N THR A 173 9.62 8.02 -33.06
CA THR A 173 10.72 7.46 -33.85
C THR A 173 10.76 5.93 -33.77
N GLY A 174 10.13 5.33 -32.77
CA GLY A 174 10.20 3.89 -32.53
C GLY A 174 11.43 3.45 -31.75
N GLU A 175 12.27 4.39 -31.30
CA GLU A 175 13.60 4.13 -30.74
C GLU A 175 13.59 4.06 -29.20
N ALA A 176 12.68 4.79 -28.55
CA ALA A 176 12.58 4.79 -27.09
C ALA A 176 11.29 4.15 -26.58
N VAL A 177 11.45 3.27 -25.59
CA VAL A 177 10.33 2.66 -24.86
C VAL A 177 10.28 3.25 -23.46
N THR A 178 9.13 3.82 -23.08
CA THR A 178 8.88 4.30 -21.73
C THR A 178 7.84 3.43 -21.03
N VAL A 179 8.11 3.08 -19.78
CA VAL A 179 7.19 2.32 -18.92
C VAL A 179 6.86 3.15 -17.69
N TRP A 180 5.56 3.36 -17.46
CA TRP A 180 5.06 3.88 -16.19
C TRP A 180 4.24 2.79 -15.52
N TYR A 181 4.43 2.57 -14.23
CA TYR A 181 3.62 1.63 -13.48
C TYR A 181 3.25 2.17 -12.11
N LYS A 182 2.20 1.57 -11.56
CA LYS A 182 1.64 1.81 -10.24
C LYS A 182 1.50 0.48 -9.53
N VAL A 183 1.78 0.49 -8.24
CA VAL A 183 1.67 -0.67 -7.36
C VAL A 183 0.39 -0.53 -6.56
N HIS A 184 -0.41 -1.58 -6.49
CA HIS A 184 -1.61 -1.64 -5.67
C HIS A 184 -1.34 -2.62 -4.54
N VAL A 185 -1.65 -2.22 -3.31
CA VAL A 185 -1.56 -3.07 -2.12
C VAL A 185 -2.94 -3.20 -1.51
N PHE A 186 -3.29 -4.40 -1.06
CA PHE A 186 -4.56 -4.72 -0.43
C PHE A 186 -4.38 -5.75 0.68
N ASP A 187 -5.08 -5.55 1.80
CA ASP A 187 -5.20 -6.54 2.86
C ASP A 187 -6.57 -6.46 3.57
N TYR A 188 -7.03 -7.59 4.10
CA TYR A 188 -8.16 -7.67 5.04
C TYR A 188 -7.61 -7.71 6.46
N CYS A 189 -7.67 -6.59 7.17
CA CYS A 189 -7.24 -6.55 8.55
C CYS A 189 -8.32 -7.16 9.45
N ASP A 190 -8.19 -8.45 9.70
CA ASP A 190 -9.08 -9.27 10.51
C ASP A 190 -8.41 -9.94 11.71
N TRP A 191 -7.08 -9.80 11.80
CA TRP A 191 -6.27 -10.32 12.90
C TRP A 191 -6.50 -11.82 13.13
N ASP A 192 -6.56 -12.60 12.05
CA ASP A 192 -6.84 -14.04 12.10
C ASP A 192 -5.58 -14.93 12.08
N GLY A 193 -4.38 -14.34 12.03
CA GLY A 193 -3.10 -15.04 11.86
C GLY A 193 -2.68 -15.97 13.00
N GLY A 194 -3.46 -16.03 14.09
CA GLY A 194 -3.21 -16.92 15.22
C GLY A 194 -1.92 -16.61 15.99
N ARG A 195 -1.34 -15.43 15.79
CA ARG A 195 -0.05 -15.05 16.37
C ARG A 195 -0.19 -14.69 17.84
N GLU A 196 0.87 -14.98 18.59
CA GLU A 196 1.12 -14.43 19.92
C GLU A 196 2.04 -13.22 19.79
N VAL A 197 1.48 -12.04 20.01
CA VAL A 197 2.21 -10.77 19.96
C VAL A 197 2.67 -10.39 21.35
N VAL A 198 3.97 -10.16 21.50
CA VAL A 198 4.59 -9.70 22.75
C VAL A 198 5.31 -8.39 22.50
N ILE A 199 4.88 -7.32 23.18
CA ILE A 199 5.48 -5.98 23.09
C ILE A 199 5.66 -5.46 24.51
N GLY A 200 6.92 -5.44 24.97
CA GLY A 200 7.25 -5.15 26.37
C GLY A 200 6.51 -6.09 27.33
N LYS A 201 5.72 -5.53 28.24
CA LYS A 201 4.91 -6.29 29.21
C LYS A 201 3.56 -6.77 28.68
N PHE A 202 3.18 -6.34 27.48
CA PHE A 202 1.89 -6.69 26.89
C PHE A 202 2.05 -7.98 26.09
N ARG A 203 1.13 -8.91 26.31
CA ARG A 203 0.96 -10.14 25.55
C ARG A 203 -0.45 -10.18 25.02
N PHE A 204 -0.61 -10.58 23.77
CA PHE A 204 -1.89 -10.64 23.10
C PHE A 204 -1.93 -11.80 22.10
N ARG A 205 -3.07 -12.49 21.99
CA ARG A 205 -3.31 -13.53 20.99
C ARG A 205 -4.29 -13.01 19.96
N GLU A 206 -3.91 -13.04 18.69
CA GLU A 206 -4.78 -12.61 17.59
C GLU A 206 -6.14 -13.31 17.57
N ALA A 207 -6.18 -14.59 17.95
CA ALA A 207 -7.42 -15.35 18.09
C ALA A 207 -8.47 -14.71 19.04
N GLU A 208 -8.07 -13.80 19.92
CA GLU A 208 -8.96 -13.07 20.83
C GLU A 208 -9.63 -11.86 20.16
N MET A 209 -9.14 -11.38 19.01
CA MET A 209 -9.71 -10.21 18.30
C MET A 209 -11.14 -10.44 17.86
N GLY A 210 -11.43 -11.62 17.28
CA GLY A 210 -12.76 -11.95 16.79
C GLY A 210 -13.86 -11.80 17.84
N GLY A 211 -13.52 -12.04 19.13
CA GLY A 211 -14.43 -11.83 20.26
C GLY A 211 -14.88 -10.39 20.43
N LEU A 212 -13.99 -9.41 20.18
CA LEU A 212 -14.30 -7.99 20.23
C LEU A 212 -15.24 -7.57 19.10
N GLN A 213 -15.07 -8.14 17.91
CA GLN A 213 -15.99 -7.92 16.78
C GLN A 213 -17.38 -8.48 17.05
N VAL A 214 -17.44 -9.71 17.55
CA VAL A 214 -18.70 -10.35 17.98
C VAL A 214 -19.41 -9.54 19.07
N GLY A 215 -18.65 -8.94 19.99
CA GLY A 215 -19.15 -8.02 21.02
C GLY A 215 -19.51 -6.62 20.51
N GLY A 216 -19.20 -6.29 19.25
CA GLY A 216 -19.40 -4.95 18.68
C GLY A 216 -18.49 -3.88 19.27
N LEU A 217 -17.31 -4.27 19.78
CA LEU A 217 -16.30 -3.37 20.35
C LEU A 217 -15.17 -3.03 19.37
N ALA A 218 -15.00 -3.81 18.32
CA ALA A 218 -14.00 -3.60 17.28
C ALA A 218 -14.54 -4.08 15.92
N ARG A 219 -13.89 -3.66 14.83
CA ARG A 219 -14.39 -3.99 13.50
C ARG A 219 -13.27 -4.17 12.49
N GLU A 220 -13.31 -5.33 11.84
CA GLU A 220 -12.58 -5.69 10.63
C GLU A 220 -12.69 -4.58 9.58
N PHE A 221 -11.59 -4.35 8.89
CA PHE A 221 -11.51 -3.34 7.85
C PHE A 221 -10.56 -3.77 6.75
N ARG A 222 -10.53 -2.98 5.68
CA ARG A 222 -9.62 -3.21 4.54
C ARG A 222 -8.49 -2.21 4.61
N ILE A 223 -7.28 -2.66 4.33
CA ILE A 223 -6.13 -1.80 4.10
C ILE A 223 -5.93 -1.75 2.59
N ARG A 224 -5.82 -0.55 1.99
CA ARG A 224 -5.54 -0.42 0.56
C ARG A 224 -4.80 0.85 0.20
N GLY A 225 -3.94 0.74 -0.81
CA GLY A 225 -3.05 1.82 -1.24
C GLY A 225 -2.62 1.66 -2.68
N SER A 226 -2.35 2.77 -3.37
CA SER A 226 -1.86 2.77 -4.76
C SER A 226 -1.12 4.04 -5.12
#